data_AF-A0A0R2TCB5-F1
#
_entry.id   AF-A0A0R2TCB5-F1
#
_cell.length_a   1.000
_cell.length_b   1.000
_cell.length_c   1.000
_cell.angle_alpha   90.00
_cell.angle_beta   90.00
_cell.angle_gamma   90.00
#
_symmetry.space_group_name_H-M   'P 1'
#
loop_
_entity.id
_entity.type
_entity.pdbx_description
1 polymer ?
#
loop_
_entity_poly.entity_id
_entity_poly.type
_entity_poly.pdbx_seq_one_letter_code
_entity_poly.pdbx_strand_id
1 'polypeptide(L)'
;MSSDKKRGAERTQKAVRDEDWSDERLIGFLALLPPDDLPADYNCLLRAYRGMTADLFARFVRLYVDRGHDINVTLSNGSTFLDHVARHRKSGDYAQALIDCGAHAHTSLAVQA
;
A
#
# COMPACT_ATOMS: atom_id res chain seq x y z
N MET A 1 -32.31 22.69 -4.62
CA MET A 1 -31.39 21.86 -5.43
C MET A 1 -30.00 22.43 -5.28
N SER A 2 -29.05 21.59 -4.86
CA SER A 2 -27.59 21.66 -5.12
C SER A 2 -26.88 20.92 -3.99
N SER A 3 -26.52 19.67 -4.29
CA SER A 3 -25.66 18.83 -3.45
C SER A 3 -24.24 19.40 -3.50
N ASP A 4 -23.76 20.01 -2.43
CA ASP A 4 -22.34 20.31 -2.29
C ASP A 4 -21.63 19.08 -1.72
N LYS A 5 -21.09 18.28 -2.64
CA LYS A 5 -20.34 17.07 -2.36
C LYS A 5 -19.00 17.50 -1.75
N LYS A 6 -18.91 17.52 -0.42
CA LYS A 6 -17.68 17.82 0.32
C LYS A 6 -16.55 16.92 -0.17
N ARG A 7 -15.63 17.54 -0.91
CA ARG A 7 -14.37 16.96 -1.36
C ARG A 7 -13.59 16.58 -0.10
N GLY A 8 -13.32 15.28 0.07
CA GLY A 8 -12.51 14.74 1.17
C GLY A 8 -11.03 15.08 1.03
N ALA A 9 -10.73 16.36 0.79
CA ALA A 9 -9.39 16.90 0.64
C ALA A 9 -8.98 17.64 1.91
N GLU A 10 -9.08 16.99 3.07
CA GLU A 10 -8.38 17.37 4.31
C GLU A 10 -8.67 16.33 5.39
N ARG A 11 -7.94 15.22 5.34
CA ARG A 11 -7.51 14.58 6.58
C ARG A 11 -6.00 14.70 6.62
N THR A 12 -5.53 15.86 7.03
CA THR A 12 -4.33 15.98 7.86
C THR A 12 -4.61 15.28 9.20
N GLN A 13 -4.85 13.97 9.16
CA GLN A 13 -4.44 13.18 10.31
C GLN A 13 -2.92 13.29 10.29
N LYS A 14 -2.37 14.16 11.13
CA LYS A 14 -1.01 13.94 11.63
C LYS A 14 -0.98 12.46 12.01
N ALA A 15 -0.19 11.67 11.31
CA ALA A 15 0.04 10.29 11.70
C ALA A 15 0.55 10.38 13.14
N VAL A 16 -0.30 9.99 14.08
CA VAL A 16 0.07 9.94 15.48
C VAL A 16 1.01 8.75 15.59
N ARG A 17 2.30 9.04 15.77
CA ARG A 17 3.29 8.35 16.62
C ARG A 17 4.62 8.12 15.91
N ASP A 18 5.65 8.79 16.42
CA ASP A 18 7.04 8.28 16.50
C ASP A 18 7.09 6.96 17.31
N GLU A 19 6.28 5.97 16.92
CA GLU A 19 6.42 4.61 17.43
C GLU A 19 7.35 3.89 16.46
N ASP A 20 8.59 3.69 16.87
CA ASP A 20 9.45 2.70 16.24
C ASP A 20 8.79 1.32 16.40
N TRP A 21 8.26 0.76 15.31
CA TRP A 21 7.73 -0.60 15.32
C TRP A 21 8.89 -1.57 15.16
N SER A 22 8.88 -2.63 15.97
CA SER A 22 9.83 -3.72 15.84
C SER A 22 9.52 -4.55 14.59
N ASP A 23 10.54 -5.24 14.07
CA ASP A 23 10.36 -6.09 12.89
C ASP A 23 9.35 -7.22 13.17
N GLU A 24 9.28 -7.75 14.39
CA GLU A 24 8.28 -8.75 14.78
C GLU A 24 6.85 -8.24 14.63
N ARG A 25 6.62 -6.96 14.98
CA ARG A 25 5.31 -6.32 14.79
C ARG A 25 5.00 -6.16 13.30
N LEU A 26 5.98 -5.78 12.49
CA LEU A 26 5.82 -5.68 11.04
C LEU A 26 5.52 -7.05 10.41
N ILE A 27 6.24 -8.09 10.81
CA ILE A 27 6.02 -9.47 10.38
C ILE A 27 4.61 -9.94 10.73
N GLY A 28 4.05 -9.50 11.86
CA GLY A 28 2.67 -9.81 12.24
C GLY A 28 1.62 -9.41 11.19
N PHE A 29 1.91 -8.42 10.34
CA PHE A 29 1.01 -8.02 9.24
C PHE A 29 0.95 -9.06 8.12
N LEU A 30 1.96 -9.92 7.97
CA LEU A 30 1.98 -11.00 6.97
C LEU A 30 0.96 -12.10 7.26
N ALA A 31 0.48 -12.18 8.50
CA ALA A 31 -0.54 -13.14 8.92
C ALA A 31 -1.99 -12.61 8.75
N LEU A 32 -2.18 -11.43 8.17
CA LEU A 32 -3.51 -10.83 8.04
C LEU A 32 -4.33 -11.55 6.97
N LEU A 33 -5.43 -12.15 7.40
CA LEU A 33 -6.37 -12.82 6.51
C LEU A 33 -7.03 -11.82 5.56
N PRO A 34 -7.08 -12.11 4.24
CA PRO A 34 -7.80 -11.29 3.30
C PRO A 34 -9.32 -11.47 3.44
N PRO A 35 -10.12 -10.49 3.01
CA PRO A 35 -11.51 -10.77 2.64
C PRO A 35 -11.56 -11.71 1.42
N ASP A 36 -12.71 -12.35 1.20
CA ASP A 36 -12.89 -13.41 0.19
C ASP A 36 -12.52 -12.99 -1.24
N ASP A 37 -12.57 -11.69 -1.55
CA ASP A 37 -12.36 -11.12 -2.89
C ASP A 37 -10.94 -10.57 -3.12
N LEU A 38 -10.01 -10.78 -2.17
CA LEU A 38 -8.67 -10.18 -2.22
C LEU A 38 -7.57 -11.24 -2.07
N PRO A 39 -6.50 -11.20 -2.90
CA PRO A 39 -5.32 -12.01 -2.65
C PRO A 39 -4.70 -11.69 -1.28
N ALA A 40 -4.20 -12.72 -0.57
CA ALA A 40 -3.59 -12.57 0.75
C ALA A 40 -2.42 -11.58 0.77
N ASP A 41 -1.53 -11.72 -0.22
CA ASP A 41 -0.37 -10.86 -0.47
C ASP A 41 -0.78 -9.40 -0.68
N TYR A 42 -1.80 -9.18 -1.52
CA TYR A 42 -2.36 -7.85 -1.75
C TYR A 42 -2.99 -7.26 -0.49
N ASN A 43 -3.68 -8.07 0.33
CA ASN A 43 -4.26 -7.63 1.59
C ASN A 43 -3.18 -7.17 2.57
N CYS A 44 -2.06 -7.90 2.69
CA CYS A 44 -0.95 -7.51 3.56
C CYS A 44 -0.38 -6.14 3.17
N LEU A 45 -0.11 -5.93 1.88
CA LEU A 45 0.34 -4.64 1.34
C LEU A 45 -0.68 -3.52 1.60
N LEU A 46 -1.97 -3.79 1.36
CA LEU A 46 -3.05 -2.82 1.58
C LEU A 46 -3.17 -2.42 3.06
N ARG A 47 -3.04 -3.38 3.98
CA ARG A 47 -3.12 -3.15 5.42
C ARG A 47 -1.92 -2.35 5.92
N ALA A 48 -0.72 -2.69 5.45
CA ALA A 48 0.49 -1.93 5.75
C ALA A 48 0.40 -0.48 5.23
N TYR A 49 0.01 -0.29 3.97
CA TYR A 49 -0.14 1.04 3.35
C TYR A 49 -1.12 1.94 4.10
N ARG A 50 -2.19 1.37 4.67
CA ARG A 50 -3.22 2.13 5.41
C ARG A 50 -2.86 2.36 6.88
N GLY A 51 -1.94 1.58 7.44
CA GLY A 51 -1.64 1.54 8.87
C GLY A 51 -0.26 2.05 9.27
N MET A 52 0.66 2.19 8.30
CA MET A 52 2.07 2.55 8.53
C MET A 52 2.41 3.90 7.92
N THR A 53 3.45 4.55 8.44
CA THR A 53 4.13 5.65 7.76
C THR A 53 4.92 5.13 6.57
N ALA A 54 5.41 6.02 5.70
CA ALA A 54 6.22 5.63 4.55
C ALA A 54 7.50 4.86 4.98
N ASP A 55 8.17 5.30 6.05
CA ASP A 55 9.39 4.65 6.56
C ASP A 55 9.12 3.24 7.10
N LEU A 56 8.05 3.08 7.88
CA LEU A 56 7.63 1.77 8.38
C LEU A 56 7.19 0.85 7.24
N PHE A 57 6.48 1.40 6.26
CA PHE A 57 6.08 0.67 5.06
C PHE A 57 7.30 0.20 4.26
N ALA A 58 8.31 1.04 4.07
CA ALA A 58 9.55 0.66 3.38
C ALA A 58 10.28 -0.50 4.09
N ARG A 59 10.33 -0.48 5.43
CA ARG A 59 10.86 -1.60 6.21
C ARG A 59 10.00 -2.86 6.05
N PHE A 60 8.67 -2.72 6.12
CA PHE A 60 7.74 -3.82 5.95
C PHE A 60 7.88 -4.50 4.58
N VAL A 61 7.94 -3.74 3.48
CA VAL A 61 8.03 -4.30 2.12
C VAL A 61 9.31 -5.13 1.94
N ARG A 62 10.43 -4.72 2.55
CA ARG A 62 11.67 -5.52 2.54
C ARG A 62 11.47 -6.86 3.24
N LEU A 63 10.87 -6.86 4.43
CA LEU A 63 10.55 -8.09 5.16
C LEU A 63 9.54 -8.97 4.41
N TYR A 64 8.56 -8.35 3.76
CA TYR A 64 7.56 -9.03 2.94
C TYR A 64 8.20 -9.83 1.80
N VAL A 65 9.10 -9.21 1.02
CA VAL A 65 9.82 -9.88 -0.07
C VAL A 65 10.83 -10.91 0.47
N ASP A 66 11.55 -10.60 1.56
CA ASP A 66 12.50 -11.53 2.19
C ASP A 66 11.82 -12.82 2.67
N ARG A 67 10.53 -12.74 3.02
CA ARG A 67 9.69 -13.89 3.40
C ARG A 67 9.06 -14.62 2.21
N GLY A 68 9.39 -14.22 0.98
CA GLY A 68 8.96 -14.90 -0.24
C GLY A 68 7.54 -14.54 -0.69
N HIS A 69 6.95 -13.45 -0.18
CA HIS A 69 5.67 -12.97 -0.69
C HIS A 69 5.84 -12.25 -2.03
N ASP A 70 4.81 -12.31 -2.88
CA ASP A 70 4.84 -11.71 -4.22
C ASP A 70 4.49 -10.21 -4.14
N ILE A 71 5.47 -9.35 -4.42
CA ILE A 71 5.29 -7.89 -4.45
C ILE A 71 4.52 -7.42 -5.70
N ASN A 72 4.51 -8.24 -6.76
CA ASN A 72 3.85 -7.96 -8.03
C ASN A 72 2.49 -8.66 -8.12
N VAL A 73 1.93 -9.10 -6.98
CA VAL A 73 0.58 -9.68 -6.90
C VAL A 73 -0.46 -8.76 -7.57
N THR A 74 -1.30 -9.36 -8.40
CA THR A 74 -2.33 -8.64 -9.15
C THR A 74 -3.73 -8.93 -8.61
N LEU A 75 -4.61 -7.95 -8.77
CA LEU A 75 -6.05 -8.16 -8.59
C LEU A 75 -6.64 -8.91 -9.80
N SER A 76 -7.91 -9.29 -9.70
CA SER A 76 -8.66 -9.95 -10.79
C SER A 76 -8.71 -9.15 -12.10
N ASN A 77 -8.52 -7.83 -12.05
CA ASN A 77 -8.43 -6.94 -13.20
C ASN A 77 -7.00 -6.78 -13.76
N GLY A 78 -6.01 -7.49 -13.19
CA GLY A 78 -4.60 -7.42 -13.57
C GLY A 78 -3.82 -6.24 -13.00
N SER A 79 -4.42 -5.34 -12.21
CA SER A 79 -3.66 -4.21 -11.62
C SER A 79 -2.81 -4.69 -10.45
N THR A 80 -1.56 -4.22 -10.39
CA THR A 80 -0.63 -4.46 -9.27
C THR A 80 -0.90 -3.53 -8.10
N PHE A 81 -0.24 -3.80 -6.97
CA PHE A 81 -0.26 -2.89 -5.84
C PHE A 81 0.40 -1.53 -6.17
N LEU A 82 1.47 -1.53 -6.99
CA LEU A 82 2.10 -0.28 -7.44
C LEU A 82 1.15 0.57 -8.29
N ASP A 83 0.36 -0.04 -9.18
CA ASP A 83 -0.66 0.66 -9.97
C ASP A 83 -1.69 1.36 -9.08
N HIS A 84 -2.07 0.74 -7.97
CA HIS A 84 -2.99 1.33 -7.01
C HIS A 84 -2.35 2.50 -6.25
N VAL A 85 -1.16 2.29 -5.68
CA VAL A 85 -0.46 3.30 -4.89
C VAL A 85 -0.14 4.54 -5.74
N ALA A 86 0.30 4.35 -6.99
CA ALA A 86 0.67 5.44 -7.89
C ALA A 86 -0.47 6.43 -8.22
N ARG A 87 -1.74 6.04 -8.07
CA ARG A 87 -2.90 6.93 -8.30
C ARG A 87 -3.10 7.96 -7.19
N HIS A 88 -2.43 7.80 -6.06
CA HIS A 88 -2.59 8.68 -4.90
C HIS A 88 -1.56 9.81 -4.92
N ARG A 89 -2.01 11.07 -4.93
CA ARG A 89 -1.12 12.25 -5.01
C ARG A 89 0.00 12.33 -3.95
N LYS A 90 -0.17 11.70 -2.79
CA LYS A 90 0.78 11.77 -1.66
C LYS A 90 1.44 10.43 -1.34
N SER A 91 1.53 9.52 -2.31
CA SER A 91 2.08 8.18 -2.11
C SER A 91 3.48 7.97 -2.66
N GLY A 92 4.16 9.04 -3.11
CA GLY A 92 5.47 8.95 -3.75
C GLY A 92 6.46 8.09 -2.98
N ASP A 93 6.60 8.31 -1.67
CA ASP A 93 7.53 7.55 -0.82
C ASP A 93 7.14 6.06 -0.70
N TYR A 94 5.84 5.75 -0.69
CA TYR A 94 5.35 4.37 -0.68
C TYR A 94 5.57 3.68 -2.03
N ALA A 95 5.34 4.40 -3.13
CA ALA A 95 5.60 3.90 -4.48
C ALA A 95 7.10 3.62 -4.68
N GLN A 96 7.96 4.51 -4.19
CA GLN A 96 9.41 4.32 -4.25
C GLN A 96 9.84 3.10 -3.44
N ALA A 97 9.31 2.92 -2.22
CA ALA A 97 9.59 1.74 -1.41
C ALA A 97 9.23 0.41 -2.11
N LEU A 98 8.13 0.39 -2.87
CA LEU A 98 7.74 -0.77 -3.68
C LEU A 98 8.72 -1.00 -4.83
N ILE A 99 9.07 0.07 -5.57
CA ILE A 99 10.01 0.01 -6.70
C ILE A 99 11.38 -0.48 -6.25
N ASP A 100 11.89 0.02 -5.13
CA ASP A 100 13.17 -0.38 -4.54
C ASP A 100 13.22 -1.88 -4.20
N CYS A 101 12.06 -2.50 -3.98
CA CYS A 101 11.91 -3.92 -3.69
C CYS A 101 11.48 -4.74 -4.92
N GLY A 102 11.54 -4.17 -6.14
CA GLY A 102 11.26 -4.87 -7.39
C GLY A 102 9.79 -4.87 -7.84
N ALA A 103 8.97 -3.96 -7.31
CA ALA A 103 7.62 -3.79 -7.82
C ALA A 103 7.63 -3.09 -9.19
N HIS A 104 6.79 -3.56 -10.10
CA HIS A 104 6.60 -2.98 -11.42
C HIS A 104 5.13 -2.72 -11.67
N ALA A 105 4.83 -1.58 -12.29
CA ALA A 105 3.49 -1.26 -12.72
C ALA A 105 3.13 -2.18 -13.90
N HIS A 106 2.00 -2.86 -13.83
CA HIS A 106 1.55 -3.75 -14.90
C HIS A 106 0.67 -3.01 -15.90
N THR A 107 -0.09 -2.01 -15.44
CA THR A 107 -0.95 -1.24 -16.31
C THR A 107 -0.27 0.06 -16.70
N SER A 108 0.02 0.18 -18.00
CA SER A 108 0.42 1.43 -18.64
C SER A 108 -0.46 2.59 -18.14
N LEU A 109 0.16 3.67 -17.67
CA LEU A 109 -0.43 4.91 -17.16
C LEU A 109 -1.50 5.50 -18.10
N ALA A 110 -2.67 4.90 -18.15
CA ALA A 110 -3.81 5.36 -18.91
C ALA A 110 -4.98 5.53 -17.96
N VAL A 111 -5.44 6.79 -17.91
CA VAL A 111 -6.66 7.26 -17.24
C VAL A 111 -6.51 7.44 -15.72
N GLN A 112 -6.28 8.69 -15.31
CA GLN A 112 -7.35 9.49 -14.70
C GLN A 112 -6.98 10.98 -14.56
N ALA A 113 -7.73 11.78 -15.34
CA ALA A 113 -8.05 13.22 -15.23
C ALA A 113 -6.96 14.26 -15.53
#